data_AF-A0A0M9FYA9-F1
#
_entry.id   AF-A0A0M9FYA9-F1
#
_cell.length_a   1.000
_cell.length_b   1.000
_cell.length_c   1.000
_cell.angle_alpha   90.00
_cell.angle_beta   90.00
_cell.angle_gamma   90.00
#
_symmetry.space_group_name_H-M   'P 1'
#
loop_
_entity.id
_entity.type
_entity.pdbx_description
1 polymer ?
#
loop_
_entity_poly.entity_id
_entity_poly.type
_entity_poly.pdbx_seq_one_letter_code
_entity_poly.pdbx_strand_id
1 'polypeptide(L)'
;MLRAAWLVGGGRQLVVTAARLPGRRVASFSPLFMAQRLTGSSTSSAAAGSPTATHGAPRKHHNMFTAPPNVGAGRKETEVANPFKSWEHINHTWLILMCLGCLCAGWLAGHFVEVDESKIKPKFSREDVVAAACKQFEFRPDLAATSIRVAFVLAARRAGFPAATVDESCAVVRGLGDIAGVMNYLSNTFHASTEDIASLAAIAGVKYLNGPYETVLEEWRWGRNDTDAAPARNVAKDPNQKTFSIVTVLHSLGGLTEAECVALLACHSVGEFHEDVSGIEGATHVGQRYTLSNRYYQFLLEHEKEFTPLKIERSQDNKELKELPQTLVCTYAKEKVDGKTKKRQCVFNKAEVELLKNRTYRDLILRYAADEEAWRVQFRSAFTKMIDSNFKRLRPYTDPNS
;
A
#
# COMPACT_ATOMS: atom_id res chain seq x y z
N MET A 1 -71.56 9.11 0.25
CA MET A 1 -71.41 7.65 0.02
C MET A 1 -70.00 7.42 -0.50
N LEU A 2 -69.10 6.61 0.02
CA LEU A 2 -69.03 5.76 1.20
C LEU A 2 -67.53 5.66 1.52
N ARG A 3 -67.16 5.91 2.79
CA ARG A 3 -65.82 5.72 3.34
C ARG A 3 -65.56 4.23 3.52
N ALA A 4 -64.33 3.77 3.31
CA ALA A 4 -63.88 2.48 3.83
C ALA A 4 -62.66 2.70 4.73
N ALA A 5 -62.87 2.43 6.01
CA ALA A 5 -61.89 2.35 7.07
C ALA A 5 -61.66 0.86 7.39
N TRP A 6 -60.42 0.48 7.70
CA TRP A 6 -60.06 -0.76 8.43
C TRP A 6 -58.81 -0.40 9.26
N LEU A 7 -58.95 -0.16 10.56
CA LEU A 7 -58.94 -1.10 11.70
C LEU A 7 -57.55 -1.68 12.03
N VAL A 8 -56.94 -0.97 12.98
CA VAL A 8 -56.15 -1.39 14.15
C VAL A 8 -56.10 -2.90 14.44
N GLY A 9 -54.88 -3.44 14.49
CA GLY A 9 -54.44 -4.54 15.36
C GLY A 9 -53.00 -4.22 15.78
N GLY A 10 -52.60 -4.16 17.05
CA GLY A 10 -52.86 -5.11 18.12
C GLY A 10 -51.53 -5.80 18.40
N GLY A 11 -50.75 -5.23 19.33
CA GLY A 11 -49.31 -5.51 19.48
C GLY A 11 -48.93 -6.89 20.01
N ARG A 12 -47.67 -7.26 19.77
CA ARG A 12 -46.85 -8.10 20.64
C ARG A 12 -45.43 -7.54 20.66
N GLN A 13 -45.08 -6.88 21.76
CA GLN A 13 -43.74 -6.46 22.09
C GLN A 13 -42.97 -7.69 22.59
N LEU A 14 -41.97 -8.14 21.82
CA LEU A 14 -41.01 -9.14 22.26
C LEU A 14 -40.05 -8.48 23.24
N VAL A 15 -40.26 -8.75 24.53
CA VAL A 15 -39.30 -8.42 25.59
C VAL A 15 -38.15 -9.42 25.48
N VAL A 16 -37.01 -8.97 24.94
CA VAL A 16 -35.75 -9.71 25.02
C VAL A 16 -35.06 -9.33 26.32
N THR A 17 -35.21 -10.18 27.33
CA THR A 17 -34.43 -10.15 28.58
C THR A 17 -33.00 -10.57 28.28
N ALA A 18 -32.07 -9.62 28.28
CA ALA A 18 -30.64 -9.89 28.22
C ALA A 18 -30.16 -10.54 29.52
N ALA A 19 -29.79 -11.82 29.45
CA ALA A 19 -29.13 -12.51 30.55
C ALA A 19 -27.69 -11.99 30.72
N ARG A 20 -27.37 -11.50 31.93
CA ARG A 20 -26.01 -11.16 32.36
C ARG A 20 -25.17 -12.44 32.47
N LEU A 21 -24.13 -12.57 31.65
CA LEU A 21 -23.09 -13.57 31.85
C LEU A 21 -22.04 -13.07 32.86
N PRO A 22 -21.50 -13.96 33.72
CA PRO A 22 -20.57 -13.59 34.78
C PRO A 22 -19.17 -13.27 34.23
N GLY A 23 -18.58 -12.20 34.78
CA GLY A 23 -17.26 -11.70 34.42
C GLY A 23 -16.16 -12.73 34.67
N ARG A 24 -15.38 -13.00 33.62
CA ARG A 24 -14.17 -13.81 33.70
C ARG A 24 -12.96 -12.88 33.77
N ARG A 25 -12.25 -12.90 34.89
CA ARG A 25 -10.97 -12.21 35.07
C ARG A 25 -9.94 -12.82 34.13
N VAL A 26 -9.31 -11.99 33.29
CA VAL A 26 -8.13 -12.37 32.52
C VAL A 26 -6.91 -11.80 33.25
N ALA A 27 -6.02 -12.68 33.66
CA ALA A 27 -4.76 -12.33 34.29
C ALA A 27 -3.81 -11.68 33.26
N SER A 28 -3.17 -10.57 33.65
CA SER A 28 -2.13 -9.91 32.87
C SER A 28 -0.87 -10.78 32.84
N PHE A 29 -0.41 -11.15 31.66
CA PHE A 29 0.95 -11.65 31.47
C PHE A 29 1.81 -10.53 30.88
N SER A 30 2.77 -10.06 31.68
CA SER A 30 3.86 -9.19 31.22
C SER A 30 4.91 -10.03 30.51
N PRO A 31 5.41 -9.63 29.33
CA PRO A 31 6.60 -10.21 28.76
C PRO A 31 7.84 -9.44 29.21
N LEU A 32 8.71 -10.13 29.95
CA LEU A 32 10.03 -9.65 30.37
C LEU A 32 11.04 -10.70 29.91
N PHE A 33 11.68 -10.50 28.76
CA PHE A 33 12.89 -11.22 28.34
C PHE A 33 13.73 -10.29 27.45
N MET A 34 14.86 -9.83 28.00
CA MET A 34 16.22 -10.26 27.66
C MET A 34 16.81 -9.56 26.43
N ALA A 35 17.55 -8.49 26.73
CA ALA A 35 18.69 -8.09 25.93
C ALA A 35 19.94 -8.69 26.59
N GLN A 36 20.71 -9.51 25.86
CA GLN A 36 22.11 -9.74 26.21
C GLN A 36 22.98 -9.82 24.96
N ARG A 37 23.98 -8.95 25.02
CA ARG A 37 25.06 -8.65 24.06
C ARG A 37 25.88 -9.88 23.68
N LEU A 38 26.22 -9.96 22.40
CA LEU A 38 27.43 -10.63 21.92
C LEU A 38 28.49 -9.57 21.65
N THR A 39 29.47 -9.46 22.55
CA THR A 39 30.75 -8.80 22.29
C THR A 39 31.80 -9.89 22.19
N GLY A 40 32.27 -10.16 20.97
CA GLY A 40 33.44 -11.00 20.73
C GLY A 40 34.71 -10.23 21.08
N SER A 41 35.49 -10.73 22.04
CA SER A 41 36.86 -10.30 22.28
C SER A 41 37.83 -11.38 21.80
N SER A 42 38.68 -10.94 20.89
CA SER A 42 39.92 -11.58 20.47
C SER A 42 40.93 -11.60 21.62
N THR A 43 41.52 -12.76 21.92
CA THR A 43 42.78 -12.84 22.65
C THR A 43 43.77 -13.73 21.92
N SER A 44 44.83 -13.06 21.49
CA SER A 44 46.13 -13.57 21.07
C SER A 44 46.80 -14.39 22.17
N SER A 45 47.44 -15.51 21.80
CA SER A 45 48.48 -16.14 22.61
C SER A 45 49.78 -16.25 21.80
N ALA A 46 50.85 -15.76 22.40
CA ALA A 46 52.19 -15.72 21.85
C ALA A 46 53.07 -16.84 22.44
N ALA A 47 53.97 -17.31 21.57
CA ALA A 47 55.25 -18.02 21.69
C ALA A 47 55.89 -18.37 23.06
N ALA A 48 56.44 -19.60 23.12
CA ALA A 48 57.83 -20.01 23.44
C ALA A 48 57.81 -21.53 23.74
N GLY A 49 58.68 -22.44 23.31
CA GLY A 49 60.13 -22.43 23.07
C GLY A 49 60.61 -23.81 22.55
N SER A 50 61.83 -23.82 21.99
CA SER A 50 62.56 -24.83 21.19
C SER A 50 63.07 -26.09 21.96
N PRO A 51 64.03 -26.91 21.43
CA PRO A 51 64.06 -27.70 20.18
C PRO A 51 64.46 -29.18 20.41
N THR A 52 64.20 -30.08 19.47
CA THR A 52 64.99 -31.32 19.31
C THR A 52 65.18 -31.68 17.84
N ALA A 53 66.44 -31.90 17.49
CA ALA A 53 66.91 -32.31 16.17
C ALA A 53 66.64 -33.80 15.93
N THR A 54 66.28 -34.19 14.70
CA THR A 54 66.59 -35.52 14.16
C THR A 54 66.52 -35.55 12.62
N HIS A 55 67.66 -35.93 12.05
CA HIS A 55 67.93 -36.72 10.83
C HIS A 55 67.17 -36.49 9.51
N GLY A 56 67.99 -36.31 8.47
CA GLY A 56 67.57 -36.09 7.10
C GLY A 56 66.97 -37.31 6.39
N ALA A 57 66.13 -36.98 5.42
CA ALA A 57 65.85 -37.80 4.24
C ALA A 57 65.77 -36.82 3.05
N PRO A 58 66.33 -37.16 1.86
CA PRO A 58 66.31 -36.27 0.72
C PRO A 58 64.88 -36.18 0.16
N ARG A 59 64.22 -35.03 0.34
CA ARG A 59 62.93 -34.76 -0.30
C ARG A 59 63.16 -34.61 -1.81
N LYS A 60 62.59 -35.53 -2.59
CA LYS A 60 62.45 -35.42 -4.04
C LYS A 60 61.82 -34.07 -4.38
N HIS A 61 62.45 -33.33 -5.29
CA HIS A 61 61.93 -32.10 -5.88
C HIS A 61 60.50 -32.33 -6.36
N HIS A 62 59.53 -31.65 -5.73
CA HIS A 62 58.20 -31.53 -6.28
C HIS A 62 58.27 -30.71 -7.57
N ASN A 63 57.60 -31.21 -8.61
CA ASN A 63 57.39 -30.58 -9.91
C ASN A 63 57.04 -29.09 -9.74
N MET A 64 58.04 -28.22 -9.90
CA MET A 64 57.81 -26.79 -10.03
C MET A 64 57.34 -26.52 -11.45
N PHE A 65 56.14 -25.96 -11.58
CA PHE A 65 55.56 -25.57 -12.85
C PHE A 65 56.43 -24.47 -13.47
N THR A 66 57.21 -24.84 -14.50
CA THR A 66 58.06 -23.91 -15.24
C THR A 66 57.16 -23.13 -16.19
N ALA A 67 57.16 -21.80 -16.08
CA ALA A 67 56.36 -20.96 -16.97
C ALA A 67 56.86 -21.09 -18.42
N PRO A 68 55.95 -21.06 -19.42
CA PRO A 68 56.36 -21.09 -20.82
C PRO A 68 57.20 -19.85 -21.17
N PRO A 69 58.14 -19.97 -22.13
CA PRO A 69 59.20 -18.98 -22.38
C PRO A 69 58.73 -17.61 -22.90
N ASN A 70 57.43 -17.39 -23.07
CA ASN A 70 56.88 -16.19 -23.71
C ASN A 70 55.83 -15.48 -22.82
N VAL A 71 56.22 -15.17 -21.59
CA VAL A 71 55.48 -14.23 -20.73
C VAL A 71 55.92 -12.80 -21.07
N GLY A 72 54.94 -11.93 -21.36
CA GLY A 72 55.13 -10.64 -22.02
C GLY A 72 56.13 -9.66 -21.38
N ALA A 73 56.36 -8.54 -22.09
CA ALA A 73 57.40 -7.57 -21.80
C ALA A 73 57.41 -7.12 -20.32
N GLY A 74 58.47 -7.45 -19.59
CA GLY A 74 58.70 -6.99 -18.21
C GLY A 74 59.32 -8.01 -17.24
N ARG A 75 59.49 -9.28 -17.61
CA ARG A 75 60.05 -10.31 -16.71
C ARG A 75 61.48 -10.73 -17.07
N LYS A 76 62.34 -10.90 -16.08
CA LYS A 76 63.66 -11.55 -16.23
C LYS A 76 63.51 -13.06 -16.13
N GLU A 77 64.24 -13.83 -16.95
CA GLU A 77 64.12 -15.30 -17.08
C GLU A 77 64.26 -16.11 -15.78
N THR A 78 64.74 -15.51 -14.70
CA THR A 78 65.04 -16.18 -13.42
C THR A 78 63.99 -15.97 -12.32
N GLU A 79 62.89 -15.25 -12.58
CA GLU A 79 61.86 -15.03 -11.56
C GLU A 79 60.92 -16.23 -11.41
N VAL A 80 61.01 -16.89 -10.25
CA VAL A 80 60.12 -17.98 -9.85
C VAL A 80 58.71 -17.43 -9.66
N ALA A 81 57.73 -18.01 -10.37
CA ALA A 81 56.33 -17.62 -10.25
C ALA A 81 55.84 -17.87 -8.81
N ASN A 82 55.52 -16.79 -8.09
CA ASN A 82 54.94 -16.88 -6.75
C ASN A 82 53.43 -17.19 -6.89
N PRO A 83 52.95 -18.38 -6.47
CA PRO A 83 51.54 -18.74 -6.60
C PRO A 83 50.60 -17.83 -5.79
N PHE A 84 51.13 -17.08 -4.81
CA PHE A 84 50.38 -16.11 -4.02
C PHE A 84 50.28 -14.72 -4.66
N LYS A 85 50.91 -14.49 -5.82
CA LYS A 85 50.83 -13.25 -6.62
C LYS A 85 50.12 -13.45 -7.96
N SER A 86 49.28 -14.48 -8.08
CA SER A 86 48.53 -14.79 -9.31
C SER A 86 47.69 -13.62 -9.84
N TRP A 87 47.25 -12.71 -8.98
CA TRP A 87 46.53 -11.49 -9.35
C TRP A 87 47.36 -10.46 -10.13
N GLU A 88 48.70 -10.42 -9.94
CA GLU A 88 49.59 -9.56 -10.73
C GLU A 88 49.87 -10.13 -12.14
N HIS A 89 49.42 -11.36 -12.41
CA HIS A 89 49.70 -12.09 -13.65
C HIS A 89 48.44 -12.41 -14.47
N ILE A 90 47.25 -12.09 -13.97
CA ILE A 90 46.02 -12.14 -14.77
C ILE A 90 46.02 -10.91 -15.67
N ASN A 91 46.22 -11.13 -16.96
CA ASN A 91 46.10 -10.09 -17.97
C ASN A 91 44.70 -9.45 -17.85
N HIS A 92 44.63 -8.12 -17.68
CA HIS A 92 43.37 -7.37 -17.60
C HIS A 92 42.43 -7.69 -18.77
N THR A 93 42.98 -8.01 -19.95
CA THR A 93 42.19 -8.45 -21.12
C THR A 93 41.38 -9.72 -20.82
N TRP A 94 41.95 -10.67 -20.08
CA TRP A 94 41.29 -11.93 -19.74
C TRP A 94 40.20 -11.74 -18.68
N LEU A 95 40.44 -10.86 -17.70
CA LEU A 95 39.44 -10.50 -16.70
C LEU A 95 38.23 -9.79 -17.36
N ILE A 96 38.49 -8.85 -18.27
CA ILE A 96 37.43 -8.17 -19.03
C ILE A 96 36.66 -9.17 -19.90
N LEU A 97 37.35 -10.07 -20.60
CA LEU A 97 36.73 -11.13 -21.40
C LEU A 97 35.83 -12.04 -20.54
N MET A 98 36.28 -12.40 -19.34
CA MET A 98 35.48 -13.22 -18.42
C MET A 98 34.24 -12.46 -17.92
N CYS A 99 34.38 -11.18 -17.55
CA CYS A 99 33.26 -10.34 -17.15
C CYS A 99 32.23 -10.17 -18.29
N LEU A 100 32.70 -9.93 -19.52
CA LEU A 100 31.84 -9.87 -20.71
C LEU A 100 31.16 -11.22 -20.97
N GLY A 101 31.89 -12.33 -20.84
CA GLY A 101 31.34 -13.67 -20.95
C GLY A 101 30.22 -13.94 -19.94
N CYS A 102 30.42 -13.55 -18.67
CA CYS A 102 29.40 -13.70 -17.63
C CYS A 102 28.19 -12.77 -17.85
N LEU A 103 28.41 -11.53 -18.29
CA LEU A 103 27.33 -10.59 -18.62
C LEU A 103 26.52 -11.08 -19.82
N CYS A 104 27.19 -11.51 -20.90
CA CYS A 104 26.53 -12.08 -22.07
C CYS A 104 25.81 -13.39 -21.73
N ALA A 105 26.43 -14.28 -20.94
CA ALA A 105 25.78 -15.52 -20.51
C ALA A 105 24.56 -15.24 -19.61
N GLY A 106 24.64 -14.28 -18.69
CA GLY A 106 23.51 -13.85 -17.86
C GLY A 106 22.39 -13.20 -18.68
N TRP A 107 22.76 -12.36 -19.67
CA TRP A 107 21.81 -11.73 -20.60
C TRP A 107 21.13 -12.78 -21.48
N LEU A 108 21.88 -13.71 -22.05
CA LEU A 108 21.36 -14.80 -22.87
C LEU A 108 20.52 -15.78 -22.02
N ALA A 109 20.94 -16.14 -20.82
CA ALA A 109 20.15 -16.99 -19.92
C ALA A 109 18.80 -16.35 -19.55
N GLY A 110 18.77 -15.03 -19.39
CA GLY A 110 17.53 -14.26 -19.18
C GLY A 110 16.63 -14.13 -20.43
N HIS A 111 17.12 -14.53 -21.62
CA HIS A 111 16.33 -14.55 -22.87
C HIS A 111 15.99 -15.95 -23.37
N PHE A 112 16.81 -16.97 -23.07
CA PHE A 112 16.59 -18.35 -23.54
C PHE A 112 15.83 -19.25 -22.58
N VAL A 113 15.71 -18.86 -21.31
CA VAL A 113 14.77 -19.51 -20.39
C VAL A 113 13.48 -18.70 -20.41
N GLU A 114 12.61 -18.97 -21.39
CA GLU A 114 11.21 -18.60 -21.28
C GLU A 114 10.63 -19.38 -20.09
N VAL A 115 10.70 -18.76 -18.90
CA VAL A 115 9.92 -19.23 -17.77
C VAL A 115 8.48 -19.03 -18.17
N ASP A 116 7.78 -20.14 -18.39
CA ASP A 116 6.36 -20.12 -18.67
C ASP A 116 5.62 -19.51 -17.47
N GLU A 117 5.42 -18.19 -17.51
CA GLU A 117 4.83 -17.42 -16.42
C GLU A 117 3.41 -17.89 -16.10
N SER A 118 2.75 -18.57 -17.04
CA SER A 118 1.43 -19.18 -16.86
C SER A 118 1.44 -20.38 -15.90
N LYS A 119 2.60 -21.01 -15.69
CA LYS A 119 2.77 -22.13 -14.74
C LYS A 119 3.10 -21.67 -13.34
N ILE A 120 3.44 -20.39 -13.15
CA ILE A 120 3.76 -19.87 -11.82
C ILE A 120 2.45 -19.59 -11.09
N LYS A 121 2.21 -20.32 -10.00
CA LYS A 121 1.07 -20.11 -9.12
C LYS A 121 1.46 -19.27 -7.90
N PRO A 122 0.56 -18.42 -7.38
CA PRO A 122 0.76 -17.77 -6.09
C PRO A 122 0.83 -18.82 -4.97
N LYS A 123 1.42 -18.47 -3.83
CA LYS A 123 1.56 -19.37 -2.67
C LYS A 123 0.33 -19.39 -1.76
N PHE A 124 -0.63 -18.51 -2.01
CA PHE A 124 -1.78 -18.24 -1.17
C PHE A 124 -3.02 -18.02 -2.04
N SER A 125 -4.20 -18.31 -1.49
CA SER A 125 -5.47 -17.93 -2.10
C SER A 125 -5.75 -16.46 -1.83
N ARG A 126 -6.12 -15.70 -2.87
CA ARG A 126 -6.54 -14.29 -2.71
C ARG A 126 -7.80 -14.17 -1.86
N GLU A 127 -8.69 -15.16 -1.93
CA GLU A 127 -9.93 -15.24 -1.17
C GLU A 127 -9.65 -15.41 0.33
N ASP A 128 -8.65 -16.23 0.69
CA ASP A 128 -8.23 -16.43 2.08
C ASP A 128 -7.65 -15.16 2.70
N VAL A 129 -6.81 -14.42 1.95
CA VAL A 129 -6.27 -13.12 2.40
C VAL A 129 -7.40 -12.11 2.62
N VAL A 130 -8.34 -12.02 1.68
CA VAL A 130 -9.51 -11.13 1.80
C VAL A 130 -10.36 -11.52 3.01
N ALA A 131 -10.62 -12.81 3.24
CA ALA A 131 -11.37 -13.27 4.40
C ALA A 131 -10.65 -12.96 5.72
N ALA A 132 -9.33 -13.14 5.78
CA ALA A 132 -8.53 -12.80 6.95
C ALA A 132 -8.54 -11.29 7.24
N ALA A 133 -8.44 -10.45 6.21
CA ALA A 133 -8.57 -9.00 6.34
C ALA A 133 -9.97 -8.59 6.83
N CYS A 134 -11.05 -9.16 6.27
CA CYS A 134 -12.42 -8.91 6.73
C CYS A 134 -12.60 -9.25 8.22
N LYS A 135 -12.02 -10.37 8.70
CA LYS A 135 -12.05 -10.72 10.13
C LYS A 135 -11.37 -9.65 11.01
N GLN A 136 -10.29 -9.02 10.54
CA GLN A 136 -9.68 -7.91 11.27
C GLN A 136 -10.63 -6.69 11.30
N PHE A 137 -11.33 -6.42 10.20
CA PHE A 137 -12.29 -5.32 10.11
C PHE A 137 -13.55 -5.55 10.95
N GLU A 138 -13.93 -6.79 11.27
CA GLU A 138 -15.01 -7.07 12.23
C GLU A 138 -14.70 -6.52 13.63
N PHE A 139 -13.43 -6.55 14.06
CA PHE A 139 -12.98 -5.98 15.34
C PHE A 139 -12.62 -4.49 15.24
N ARG A 140 -12.19 -4.05 14.06
CA ARG A 140 -11.74 -2.68 13.77
C ARG A 140 -12.37 -2.17 12.46
N PRO A 141 -13.67 -1.83 12.47
CA PRO A 141 -14.41 -1.46 11.26
C PRO A 141 -13.92 -0.15 10.62
N ASP A 142 -13.34 0.74 11.42
CA ASP A 142 -12.69 1.98 10.98
C ASP A 142 -11.52 1.73 10.03
N LEU A 143 -10.82 0.60 10.19
CA LEU A 143 -9.65 0.27 9.37
C LEU A 143 -10.02 -0.20 7.96
N ALA A 144 -11.27 -0.58 7.69
CA ALA A 144 -11.69 -0.96 6.34
C ALA A 144 -11.64 0.23 5.36
N ALA A 145 -12.08 1.42 5.78
CA ALA A 145 -11.97 2.62 4.94
C ALA A 145 -10.52 3.11 4.85
N THR A 146 -9.76 2.93 5.94
CA THR A 146 -8.33 3.27 5.97
C THR A 146 -7.51 2.35 5.06
N SER A 147 -7.87 1.06 4.92
CA SER A 147 -7.20 0.15 3.97
C SER A 147 -7.43 0.55 2.52
N ILE A 148 -8.62 1.03 2.17
CA ILE A 148 -8.93 1.63 0.87
C ILE A 148 -8.05 2.86 0.63
N ARG A 149 -7.93 3.74 1.65
CA ARG A 149 -7.04 4.90 1.58
C ARG A 149 -5.58 4.51 1.38
N VAL A 150 -5.10 3.44 2.01
CA VAL A 150 -3.73 2.93 1.83
C VAL A 150 -3.45 2.59 0.37
N ALA A 151 -4.39 1.94 -0.34
CA ALA A 151 -4.20 1.64 -1.76
C ALA A 151 -4.00 2.91 -2.59
N PHE A 152 -4.78 3.96 -2.34
CA PHE A 152 -4.60 5.26 -2.98
C PHE A 152 -3.27 5.93 -2.58
N VAL A 153 -2.90 5.91 -1.29
CA VAL A 153 -1.62 6.45 -0.81
C VAL A 153 -0.45 5.79 -1.52
N LEU A 154 -0.45 4.45 -1.61
CA LEU A 154 0.62 3.69 -2.27
C LEU A 154 0.67 3.98 -3.78
N ALA A 155 -0.48 3.99 -4.46
CA ALA A 155 -0.56 4.29 -5.89
C ALA A 155 -0.09 5.74 -6.20
N ALA A 156 -0.55 6.72 -5.43
CA ALA A 156 -0.15 8.11 -5.57
C ALA A 156 1.36 8.29 -5.34
N ARG A 157 1.92 7.61 -4.32
CA ARG A 157 3.37 7.62 -4.07
C ARG A 157 4.16 7.02 -5.23
N ARG A 158 3.71 5.88 -5.79
CA ARG A 158 4.34 5.27 -6.98
C ARG A 158 4.29 6.18 -8.20
N ALA A 159 3.21 6.96 -8.34
CA ALA A 159 3.04 7.94 -9.41
C ALA A 159 3.79 9.27 -9.18
N GLY A 160 4.50 9.43 -8.06
CA GLY A 160 5.24 10.65 -7.72
C GLY A 160 4.40 11.76 -7.08
N PHE A 161 3.25 11.42 -6.48
CA PHE A 161 2.37 12.35 -5.77
C PHE A 161 2.21 12.03 -4.26
N PRO A 162 3.30 11.88 -3.48
CA PRO A 162 3.18 11.83 -2.02
C PRO A 162 2.67 13.18 -1.50
N ALA A 163 1.53 13.21 -0.81
CA ALA A 163 0.96 14.46 -0.31
C ALA A 163 1.57 14.87 1.05
N ALA A 164 1.76 16.18 1.25
CA ALA A 164 2.14 16.75 2.54
C ALA A 164 0.93 17.21 3.36
N THR A 165 -0.12 17.69 2.67
CA THR A 165 -1.36 18.23 3.20
C THR A 165 -2.57 17.60 2.49
N VAL A 166 -3.69 17.48 3.21
CA VAL A 166 -4.96 17.01 2.63
C VAL A 166 -5.61 18.02 1.68
N ASP A 167 -5.12 19.27 1.64
CA ASP A 167 -5.51 20.25 0.61
C ASP A 167 -5.18 19.80 -0.81
N GLU A 168 -4.20 18.90 -0.97
CA GLU A 168 -3.87 18.25 -2.25
C GLU A 168 -4.63 16.93 -2.41
N SER A 169 -4.44 16.01 -1.47
CA SER A 169 -5.15 14.72 -1.41
C SER A 169 -4.90 14.00 -0.09
N CYS A 170 -5.66 12.93 0.18
CA CYS A 170 -5.45 12.07 1.33
C CYS A 170 -4.24 11.11 1.21
N ALA A 171 -3.36 11.30 0.21
CA ALA A 171 -2.11 10.55 0.00
C ALA A 171 -0.98 10.91 1.00
N VAL A 172 -1.36 11.25 2.23
CA VAL A 172 -0.45 11.57 3.34
C VAL A 172 -0.11 10.30 4.12
N VAL A 173 1.11 10.24 4.67
CA VAL A 173 1.60 9.05 5.41
C VAL A 173 1.14 8.98 6.88
N ARG A 174 0.38 9.98 7.35
CA ARG A 174 -0.15 10.06 8.73
C ARG A 174 -1.41 9.20 8.88
N GLY A 175 -1.74 8.82 10.12
CA GLY A 175 -2.91 7.98 10.42
C GLY A 175 -2.88 6.59 9.77
N LEU A 176 -1.68 6.00 9.60
CA LEU A 176 -1.48 4.70 8.95
C LEU A 176 -0.92 3.60 9.89
N GLY A 177 -0.69 3.92 11.17
CA GLY A 177 -0.06 2.99 12.11
C GLY A 177 -0.88 1.72 12.34
N ASP A 178 -2.16 1.87 12.66
CA ASP A 178 -3.05 0.74 12.96
C ASP A 178 -3.23 -0.20 11.76
N ILE A 179 -3.45 0.37 10.56
CA ILE A 179 -3.61 -0.41 9.34
C ILE A 179 -2.28 -1.09 8.95
N ALA A 180 -1.12 -0.47 9.20
CA ALA A 180 0.17 -1.12 8.99
C ALA A 180 0.33 -2.36 9.88
N GLY A 181 -0.22 -2.35 11.10
CA GLY A 181 -0.31 -3.54 11.96
C GLY A 181 -1.09 -4.69 11.31
N VAL A 182 -2.23 -4.39 10.68
CA VAL A 182 -3.03 -5.38 9.93
C VAL A 182 -2.25 -5.91 8.73
N MET A 183 -1.59 -5.04 7.96
CA MET A 183 -0.78 -5.47 6.80
C MET A 183 0.38 -6.37 7.23
N ASN A 184 1.06 -6.04 8.33
CA ASN A 184 2.14 -6.87 8.88
C ASN A 184 1.62 -8.24 9.33
N TYR A 185 0.46 -8.30 9.99
CA TYR A 185 -0.17 -9.55 10.37
C TYR A 185 -0.47 -10.42 9.14
N LEU A 186 -1.09 -9.84 8.10
CA LEU A 186 -1.44 -10.56 6.87
C LEU A 186 -0.17 -11.01 6.11
N SER A 187 0.82 -10.15 5.95
CA SER A 187 2.09 -10.47 5.29
C SER A 187 2.81 -11.63 5.97
N ASN A 188 2.89 -11.62 7.30
CA ASN A 188 3.47 -12.73 8.06
C ASN A 188 2.66 -14.03 7.99
N THR A 189 1.33 -13.93 7.86
CA THR A 189 0.44 -15.10 7.80
C THR A 189 0.50 -15.80 6.43
N PHE A 190 0.56 -15.02 5.34
CA PHE A 190 0.48 -15.55 3.98
C PHE A 190 1.82 -15.57 3.23
N HIS A 191 2.90 -15.06 3.85
CA HIS A 191 4.24 -14.98 3.28
C HIS A 191 4.29 -14.38 1.86
N ALA A 192 3.51 -13.32 1.66
CA ALA A 192 3.34 -12.60 0.40
C ALA A 192 4.03 -11.23 0.45
N SER A 193 4.23 -10.59 -0.70
CA SER A 193 4.74 -9.21 -0.73
C SER A 193 3.75 -8.26 -0.05
N THR A 194 4.29 -7.23 0.59
CA THR A 194 3.50 -6.23 1.30
C THR A 194 2.59 -5.48 0.34
N GLU A 195 3.01 -5.24 -0.90
CA GLU A 195 2.19 -4.61 -1.93
C GLU A 195 1.02 -5.49 -2.41
N ASP A 196 1.21 -6.82 -2.56
CA ASP A 196 0.09 -7.72 -2.88
C ASP A 196 -0.90 -7.76 -1.71
N ILE A 197 -0.41 -7.87 -0.47
CA ILE A 197 -1.24 -7.83 0.75
C ILE A 197 -2.01 -6.51 0.86
N ALA A 198 -1.37 -5.37 0.62
CA ALA A 198 -2.02 -4.06 0.71
C ALA A 198 -3.15 -3.93 -0.32
N SER A 199 -2.95 -4.41 -1.55
CA SER A 199 -3.99 -4.40 -2.58
C SER A 199 -5.18 -5.29 -2.21
N LEU A 200 -4.95 -6.51 -1.70
CA LEU A 200 -6.01 -7.44 -1.27
C LEU A 200 -6.75 -6.95 -0.02
N ALA A 201 -6.05 -6.35 0.94
CA ALA A 201 -6.67 -5.75 2.13
C ALA A 201 -7.53 -4.52 1.78
N ALA A 202 -7.17 -3.77 0.74
CA ALA A 202 -8.02 -2.69 0.21
C ALA A 202 -9.28 -3.25 -0.46
N ILE A 203 -9.16 -4.31 -1.26
CA ILE A 203 -10.33 -5.02 -1.84
C ILE A 203 -11.23 -5.58 -0.72
N ALA A 204 -10.63 -6.13 0.34
CA ALA A 204 -11.36 -6.57 1.53
C ALA A 204 -12.08 -5.41 2.23
N GLY A 205 -11.48 -4.22 2.23
CA GLY A 205 -12.13 -2.99 2.73
C GLY A 205 -13.36 -2.62 1.90
N VAL A 206 -13.25 -2.66 0.56
CA VAL A 206 -14.39 -2.44 -0.35
C VAL A 206 -15.49 -3.46 -0.08
N LYS A 207 -15.15 -4.75 0.03
CA LYS A 207 -16.08 -5.83 0.37
C LYS A 207 -16.78 -5.61 1.72
N TYR A 208 -16.01 -5.32 2.77
CA TYR A 208 -16.53 -5.13 4.13
C TYR A 208 -17.51 -3.95 4.20
N LEU A 209 -17.24 -2.90 3.42
CA LEU A 209 -18.07 -1.69 3.35
C LEU A 209 -19.17 -1.77 2.28
N ASN A 210 -19.50 -2.98 1.81
CA ASN A 210 -20.57 -3.26 0.84
C ASN A 210 -20.42 -2.52 -0.52
N GLY A 211 -19.17 -2.27 -0.92
CA GLY A 211 -18.84 -1.69 -2.23
C GLY A 211 -18.69 -2.75 -3.33
N PRO A 212 -18.61 -2.35 -4.61
CA PRO A 212 -18.45 -3.26 -5.74
C PRO A 212 -17.00 -3.78 -5.83
N TYR A 213 -16.76 -5.02 -5.39
CA TYR A 213 -15.41 -5.60 -5.28
C TYR A 213 -15.20 -6.85 -6.13
N GLU A 214 -16.27 -7.49 -6.59
CA GLU A 214 -16.26 -8.84 -7.15
C GLU A 214 -15.35 -8.94 -8.37
N THR A 215 -15.55 -8.07 -9.37
CA THR A 215 -14.71 -8.03 -10.58
C THR A 215 -13.28 -7.59 -10.27
N VAL A 216 -13.09 -6.69 -9.30
CA VAL A 216 -11.74 -6.26 -8.88
C VAL A 216 -10.96 -7.45 -8.31
N LEU A 217 -11.63 -8.28 -7.50
CA LEU A 217 -11.03 -9.49 -6.95
C LEU A 217 -10.81 -10.56 -8.03
N GLU A 218 -11.77 -10.75 -8.93
CA GLU A 218 -11.72 -11.73 -10.02
C GLU A 218 -10.55 -11.43 -11.00
N GLU A 219 -10.39 -10.17 -11.37
CA GLU A 219 -9.33 -9.69 -12.27
C GLU A 219 -8.02 -9.38 -11.54
N TRP A 220 -7.97 -9.55 -10.21
CA TRP A 220 -6.79 -9.23 -9.43
C TRP A 220 -5.57 -10.01 -9.92
N ARG A 221 -4.51 -9.27 -10.21
CA ARG A 221 -3.21 -9.81 -10.63
C ARG A 221 -2.25 -9.81 -9.46
N TRP A 222 -1.27 -10.71 -9.47
CA TRP A 222 -0.30 -10.90 -8.38
C TRP A 222 1.13 -10.62 -8.83
N GLY A 223 2.06 -10.55 -7.88
CA GLY A 223 3.48 -10.33 -8.14
C GLY A 223 3.92 -8.88 -8.06
N ARG A 224 3.24 -8.06 -7.24
CA ARG A 224 3.72 -6.71 -6.91
C ARG A 224 5.03 -6.83 -6.14
N ASN A 225 6.05 -6.09 -6.59
CA ASN A 225 7.37 -6.12 -5.96
C ASN A 225 7.43 -5.10 -4.84
N ASP A 226 7.88 -5.52 -3.66
CA ASP A 226 8.25 -4.60 -2.59
C ASP A 226 9.56 -3.92 -2.98
N THR A 227 9.53 -2.60 -3.17
CA THR A 227 10.71 -1.81 -3.57
C THR A 227 11.10 -0.85 -2.46
N ASP A 228 12.38 -0.85 -2.08
CA ASP A 228 12.90 0.00 -0.99
C ASP A 228 12.97 1.49 -1.35
N ALA A 229 13.04 1.82 -2.64
CA ALA A 229 13.19 3.20 -3.10
C ALA A 229 11.82 3.86 -3.36
N ALA A 230 11.50 4.89 -2.57
CA ALA A 230 10.35 5.75 -2.85
C ALA A 230 10.63 6.63 -4.08
N PRO A 231 9.73 6.68 -5.07
CA PRO A 231 9.84 7.63 -6.18
C PRO A 231 9.88 9.07 -5.68
N ALA A 232 10.64 9.91 -6.38
CA ALA A 232 10.68 11.34 -6.08
C ALA A 232 9.31 11.99 -6.32
N ARG A 233 8.99 13.02 -5.52
CA ARG A 233 7.78 13.84 -5.76
C ARG A 233 7.93 14.56 -7.10
N ASN A 234 6.88 14.54 -7.91
CA ASN A 234 6.78 15.29 -9.14
C ASN A 234 6.87 16.80 -8.85
N VAL A 235 7.61 17.51 -9.70
CA VAL A 235 7.78 18.95 -9.60
C VAL A 235 6.75 19.61 -10.50
N ALA A 236 5.98 20.55 -9.95
CA ALA A 236 5.03 21.32 -10.73
C ALA A 236 5.76 22.16 -11.79
N LYS A 237 5.14 22.36 -12.95
CA LYS A 237 5.72 23.20 -14.01
C LYS A 237 5.80 24.67 -13.58
N ASP A 238 4.81 25.12 -12.80
CA ASP A 238 4.80 26.45 -12.18
C ASP A 238 5.47 26.38 -10.80
N PRO A 239 6.57 27.13 -10.56
CA PRO A 239 7.23 27.20 -9.26
C PRO A 239 6.34 27.67 -8.11
N ASN A 240 5.27 28.42 -8.40
CA ASN A 240 4.33 28.92 -7.38
C ASN A 240 3.25 27.92 -7.01
N GLN A 241 3.07 26.86 -7.82
CA GLN A 241 2.06 25.85 -7.58
C GLN A 241 2.51 24.88 -6.48
N LYS A 242 1.88 24.99 -5.30
CA LYS A 242 2.20 24.13 -4.14
C LYS A 242 1.50 22.77 -4.17
N THR A 243 0.31 22.71 -4.76
CA THR A 243 -0.54 21.50 -4.81
C THR A 243 -0.93 21.16 -6.24
N PHE A 244 -1.02 19.86 -6.55
CA PHE A 244 -1.53 19.38 -7.82
C PHE A 244 -3.07 19.34 -7.83
N SER A 245 -3.66 19.44 -9.02
CA SER A 245 -5.11 19.27 -9.17
C SER A 245 -5.50 17.80 -8.95
N ILE A 246 -6.73 17.57 -8.46
CA ILE A 246 -7.30 16.22 -8.27
C ILE A 246 -7.16 15.41 -9.57
N VAL A 247 -7.55 16.02 -10.69
CA VAL A 247 -7.53 15.43 -12.02
C VAL A 247 -6.12 14.96 -12.42
N THR A 248 -5.10 15.80 -12.19
CA THR A 248 -3.70 15.45 -12.47
C THR A 248 -3.25 14.23 -11.67
N VAL A 249 -3.58 14.20 -10.37
CA VAL A 249 -3.20 13.07 -9.50
C VAL A 249 -3.91 11.80 -9.95
N LEU A 250 -5.23 11.84 -10.16
CA LEU A 250 -6.02 10.66 -10.49
C LEU A 250 -5.69 10.08 -11.88
N HIS A 251 -5.49 10.91 -12.91
CA HIS A 251 -5.06 10.41 -14.22
C HIS A 251 -3.71 9.68 -14.17
N SER A 252 -2.84 10.06 -13.23
CA SER A 252 -1.53 9.44 -13.08
C SER A 252 -1.59 8.04 -12.45
N LEU A 253 -2.75 7.61 -11.95
CA LEU A 253 -2.95 6.29 -11.34
C LEU A 253 -3.29 5.23 -12.40
N GLY A 254 -2.39 5.04 -13.37
CA GLY A 254 -2.57 4.06 -14.45
C GLY A 254 -3.35 4.58 -15.66
N GLY A 255 -3.40 5.89 -15.89
CA GLY A 255 -4.06 6.47 -17.06
C GLY A 255 -5.58 6.38 -16.99
N LEU A 256 -6.14 6.68 -15.81
CA LEU A 256 -7.59 6.68 -15.61
C LEU A 256 -8.26 7.64 -16.61
N THR A 257 -9.45 7.31 -17.09
CA THR A 257 -10.31 8.23 -17.83
C THR A 257 -10.99 9.21 -16.88
N GLU A 258 -11.57 10.31 -17.39
CA GLU A 258 -12.35 11.24 -16.55
C GLU A 258 -13.50 10.54 -15.81
N ALA A 259 -14.16 9.58 -16.48
CA ALA A 259 -15.22 8.76 -15.91
C ALA A 259 -14.72 7.92 -14.73
N GLU A 260 -13.54 7.29 -14.87
CA GLU A 260 -12.88 6.50 -13.83
C GLU A 260 -12.39 7.37 -12.67
N CYS A 261 -11.80 8.54 -12.97
CA CYS A 261 -11.38 9.51 -11.97
C CYS A 261 -12.55 9.93 -11.07
N VAL A 262 -13.67 10.34 -11.68
CA VAL A 262 -14.88 10.70 -10.92
C VAL A 262 -15.41 9.50 -10.15
N ALA A 263 -15.44 8.31 -10.77
CA ALA A 263 -15.96 7.09 -10.14
C ALA A 263 -15.21 6.72 -8.85
N LEU A 264 -13.89 6.91 -8.84
CA LEU A 264 -13.01 6.59 -7.72
C LEU A 264 -13.21 7.50 -6.50
N LEU A 265 -13.69 8.73 -6.70
CA LEU A 265 -13.99 9.66 -5.60
C LEU A 265 -15.12 9.18 -4.68
N ALA A 266 -15.96 8.24 -5.11
CA ALA A 266 -16.96 7.61 -4.24
C ALA A 266 -16.36 6.87 -3.03
N CYS A 267 -15.05 6.59 -3.01
CA CYS A 267 -14.36 6.14 -1.79
C CYS A 267 -14.57 7.10 -0.60
N HIS A 268 -14.88 8.38 -0.85
CA HIS A 268 -15.22 9.34 0.18
C HIS A 268 -16.63 9.13 0.78
N SER A 269 -17.46 8.21 0.27
CA SER A 269 -18.74 7.86 0.93
C SER A 269 -18.55 7.03 2.21
N VAL A 270 -17.32 6.62 2.50
CA VAL A 270 -16.94 5.83 3.68
C VAL A 270 -15.81 6.49 4.47
N GLY A 271 -15.60 6.01 5.69
CA GLY A 271 -14.56 6.53 6.59
C GLY A 271 -14.87 7.90 7.17
N GLU A 272 -13.89 8.45 7.87
CA GLU A 272 -14.00 9.71 8.61
C GLU A 272 -12.68 10.49 8.65
N PHE A 273 -12.78 11.74 9.07
CA PHE A 273 -11.66 12.64 9.27
C PHE A 273 -11.01 12.38 10.63
N HIS A 274 -9.68 12.53 10.66
CA HIS A 274 -8.86 12.30 11.85
C HIS A 274 -7.99 13.53 12.13
N GLU A 275 -7.71 13.79 13.40
CA GLU A 275 -7.00 15.00 13.85
C GLU A 275 -5.53 15.03 13.39
N ASP A 276 -4.86 13.88 13.42
CA ASP A 276 -3.47 13.69 13.00
C ASP A 276 -3.30 13.72 11.45
N VAL A 277 -4.40 13.51 10.70
CA VAL A 277 -4.39 13.51 9.23
C VAL A 277 -4.84 14.86 8.67
N SER A 278 -5.99 15.34 9.14
CA SER A 278 -6.75 16.46 8.57
C SER A 278 -7.01 17.60 9.55
N GLY A 279 -6.73 17.39 10.84
CA GLY A 279 -6.84 18.43 11.86
C GLY A 279 -8.21 18.55 12.52
N ILE A 280 -9.15 17.68 12.15
CA ILE A 280 -10.51 17.60 12.69
C ILE A 280 -10.89 16.15 12.97
N GLU A 281 -11.71 15.92 14.00
CA GLU A 281 -12.20 14.60 14.39
C GLU A 281 -13.68 14.42 14.06
N GLY A 282 -14.10 13.18 13.77
CA GLY A 282 -15.51 12.76 13.75
C GLY A 282 -16.38 13.36 12.64
N ALA A 283 -15.80 14.20 11.78
CA ALA A 283 -16.42 14.62 10.54
C ALA A 283 -16.30 13.53 9.47
N THR A 284 -17.22 13.52 8.52
CA THR A 284 -17.22 12.59 7.37
C THR A 284 -17.47 13.39 6.11
N HIS A 285 -17.31 12.82 4.92
CA HIS A 285 -17.74 13.55 3.71
C HIS A 285 -19.27 13.57 3.63
N VAL A 286 -19.96 12.44 3.77
CA VAL A 286 -21.39 12.32 3.43
C VAL A 286 -22.32 12.09 4.64
N GLY A 287 -21.82 12.20 5.86
CA GLY A 287 -22.58 11.91 7.08
C GLY A 287 -22.72 10.42 7.40
N GLN A 288 -22.13 9.54 6.58
CA GLN A 288 -22.13 8.08 6.72
C GLN A 288 -20.69 7.57 6.62
N ARG A 289 -20.44 6.37 7.16
CA ARG A 289 -19.09 5.79 7.28
C ARG A 289 -18.91 4.40 6.70
N TYR A 290 -19.99 3.61 6.64
CA TYR A 290 -19.90 2.14 6.50
C TYR A 290 -20.60 1.58 5.25
N THR A 291 -20.84 2.42 4.23
CA THR A 291 -21.41 1.96 2.96
C THR A 291 -20.77 2.69 1.79
N LEU A 292 -19.99 1.95 1.00
CA LEU A 292 -19.32 2.46 -0.19
C LEU A 292 -20.32 2.45 -1.36
N SER A 293 -20.80 3.62 -1.74
CA SER A 293 -21.91 3.78 -2.69
C SER A 293 -21.84 5.09 -3.47
N ASN A 294 -22.74 5.25 -4.45
CA ASN A 294 -22.93 6.50 -5.18
C ASN A 294 -23.55 7.64 -4.34
N ARG A 295 -23.78 7.43 -3.02
CA ARG A 295 -24.27 8.46 -2.10
C ARG A 295 -23.37 9.71 -2.08
N TYR A 296 -22.08 9.56 -2.33
CA TYR A 296 -21.15 10.67 -2.49
C TYR A 296 -21.62 11.71 -3.52
N TYR A 297 -22.04 11.27 -4.71
CA TYR A 297 -22.48 12.18 -5.77
C TYR A 297 -23.82 12.82 -5.45
N GLN A 298 -24.75 12.04 -4.91
CA GLN A 298 -26.06 12.54 -4.46
C GLN A 298 -25.87 13.64 -3.42
N PHE A 299 -25.00 13.40 -2.43
CA PHE A 299 -24.71 14.36 -1.38
C PHE A 299 -24.13 15.68 -1.91
N LEU A 300 -23.15 15.58 -2.82
CA LEU A 300 -22.53 16.75 -3.47
C LEU A 300 -23.56 17.62 -4.19
N LEU A 301 -24.47 17.01 -4.94
CA LEU A 301 -25.52 17.71 -5.69
C LEU A 301 -26.58 18.31 -4.76
N GLU A 302 -26.98 17.59 -3.71
CA GLU A 302 -27.95 18.05 -2.71
C GLU A 302 -27.46 19.31 -1.97
N HIS A 303 -26.16 19.38 -1.63
CA HIS A 303 -25.60 20.41 -0.75
C HIS A 303 -24.66 21.40 -1.46
N GLU A 304 -24.60 21.40 -2.79
CA GLU A 304 -23.68 22.21 -3.60
C GLU A 304 -23.63 23.69 -3.16
N LYS A 305 -24.78 24.26 -2.83
CA LYS A 305 -24.94 25.69 -2.46
C LYS A 305 -24.79 25.96 -0.97
N GLU A 306 -24.66 24.92 -0.15
CA GLU A 306 -24.64 25.00 1.32
C GLU A 306 -23.22 24.93 1.90
N PHE A 307 -22.23 24.56 1.07
CA PHE A 307 -20.84 24.49 1.50
C PHE A 307 -20.29 25.87 1.89
N THR A 308 -19.71 25.95 3.08
CA THR A 308 -19.05 27.15 3.60
C THR A 308 -17.59 26.86 3.95
N PRO A 309 -16.67 27.83 3.83
CA PRO A 309 -15.27 27.61 4.21
C PRO A 309 -15.13 27.16 5.67
N LEU A 310 -14.37 26.09 5.90
CA LEU A 310 -14.07 25.57 7.23
C LEU A 310 -12.67 26.02 7.65
N LYS A 311 -12.59 26.81 8.71
CA LYS A 311 -11.31 27.15 9.35
C LYS A 311 -11.00 26.14 10.44
N ILE A 312 -9.88 25.45 10.31
CA ILE A 312 -9.39 24.54 11.36
C ILE A 312 -8.52 25.34 12.33
N GLU A 313 -8.84 25.25 13.61
CA GLU A 313 -8.04 25.87 14.67
C GLU A 313 -6.96 24.92 15.17
N ARG A 314 -5.82 25.49 15.58
CA ARG A 314 -4.73 24.72 16.15
C ARG A 314 -5.13 24.23 17.54
N SER A 315 -5.07 22.92 17.75
CA SER A 315 -5.35 22.26 19.03
C SER A 315 -4.13 21.45 19.50
N GLN A 316 -4.24 20.91 20.72
CA GLN A 316 -3.23 19.98 21.25
C GLN A 316 -3.18 18.67 20.44
N ASP A 317 -4.32 18.27 19.86
CA ASP A 317 -4.49 16.97 19.25
C ASP A 317 -4.12 16.97 17.75
N ASN A 318 -4.21 18.12 17.07
CA ASN A 318 -3.74 18.29 15.68
C ASN A 318 -2.31 18.84 15.54
N LYS A 319 -1.50 18.77 16.60
CA LYS A 319 -0.12 19.27 16.65
C LYS A 319 0.84 18.57 15.67
N GLU A 320 0.49 17.37 15.21
CA GLU A 320 1.30 16.61 14.25
C GLU A 320 1.32 17.27 12.85
N LEU A 321 0.31 18.10 12.56
CA LEU A 321 0.21 18.83 11.32
C LEU A 321 1.09 20.07 11.35
N LYS A 322 2.17 20.10 10.56
CA LYS A 322 3.01 21.30 10.42
C LYS A 322 2.19 22.51 9.96
N GLU A 323 1.35 22.31 8.96
CA GLU A 323 0.41 23.29 8.44
C GLU A 323 -1.00 22.71 8.48
N LEU A 324 -1.99 23.49 8.92
CA LEU A 324 -3.38 23.08 8.92
C LEU A 324 -3.99 23.27 7.52
N PRO A 325 -4.90 22.38 7.08
CA PRO A 325 -5.59 22.54 5.82
C PRO A 325 -6.38 23.84 5.75
N GLN A 326 -6.36 24.48 4.58
CA GLN A 326 -6.98 25.79 4.36
C GLN A 326 -8.12 25.75 3.35
N THR A 327 -8.24 24.66 2.60
CA THR A 327 -9.17 24.55 1.46
C THR A 327 -10.40 23.71 1.80
N LEU A 328 -10.57 23.27 3.05
CA LEU A 328 -11.74 22.52 3.45
C LEU A 328 -13.00 23.41 3.47
N VAL A 329 -14.11 22.81 3.07
CA VAL A 329 -15.45 23.39 3.17
C VAL A 329 -16.35 22.43 3.95
N CYS A 330 -17.34 22.98 4.66
CA CYS A 330 -18.27 22.19 5.45
C CYS A 330 -19.74 22.53 5.17
N THR A 331 -20.57 21.52 5.40
CA THR A 331 -22.03 21.61 5.50
C THR A 331 -22.50 20.66 6.60
N TYR A 332 -23.81 20.59 6.87
CA TYR A 332 -24.37 19.74 7.91
C TYR A 332 -25.51 18.86 7.39
N ALA A 333 -25.33 17.54 7.45
CA ALA A 333 -26.41 16.59 7.20
C ALA A 333 -27.32 16.47 8.42
N LYS A 334 -28.64 16.45 8.20
CA LYS A 334 -29.63 16.17 9.25
C LYS A 334 -29.90 14.68 9.32
N GLU A 335 -29.63 14.08 10.47
CA GLU A 335 -29.89 12.67 10.74
C GLU A 335 -30.96 12.55 11.84
N LYS A 336 -31.99 11.73 11.63
CA LYS A 336 -32.96 11.41 12.69
C LYS A 336 -32.47 10.19 13.46
N VAL A 337 -32.02 10.42 14.70
CA VAL A 337 -31.58 9.37 15.62
C VAL A 337 -32.49 9.42 16.85
N ASP A 338 -33.17 8.32 17.15
CA ASP A 338 -34.11 8.18 18.28
C ASP A 338 -35.19 9.28 18.33
N GLY A 339 -35.73 9.64 17.16
CA GLY A 339 -36.74 10.70 17.03
C GLY A 339 -36.20 12.14 17.18
N LYS A 340 -34.89 12.31 17.45
CA LYS A 340 -34.22 13.62 17.52
C LYS A 340 -33.43 13.89 16.25
N THR A 341 -33.49 15.13 15.77
CA THR A 341 -32.66 15.56 14.63
C THR A 341 -31.28 15.95 15.14
N LYS A 342 -30.25 15.16 14.81
CA LYS A 342 -28.85 15.49 15.04
C LYS A 342 -28.25 16.06 13.75
N LYS A 343 -27.35 17.03 13.90
CA LYS A 343 -26.56 17.55 12.77
C LYS A 343 -25.22 16.80 12.74
N ARG A 344 -24.86 16.25 11.59
CA ARG A 344 -23.54 15.67 11.33
C ARG A 344 -22.73 16.64 10.51
N GLN A 345 -21.49 16.91 10.92
CA GLN A 345 -20.59 17.75 10.15
C GLN A 345 -20.08 16.98 8.94
N CYS A 346 -20.29 17.55 7.76
CA CYS A 346 -19.89 16.99 6.48
C CYS A 346 -18.82 17.90 5.87
N VAL A 347 -17.66 17.33 5.49
CA VAL A 347 -16.47 18.10 5.09
C VAL A 347 -15.93 17.59 3.76
N PHE A 348 -15.53 18.51 2.89
CA PHE A 348 -14.95 18.24 1.58
C PHE A 348 -13.77 19.16 1.31
N ASN A 349 -12.88 18.77 0.40
CA ASN A 349 -11.99 19.75 -0.21
C ASN A 349 -12.78 20.68 -1.15
N LYS A 350 -12.47 21.97 -1.12
CA LYS A 350 -13.03 22.94 -2.09
C LYS A 350 -12.77 22.49 -3.52
N ALA A 351 -11.60 21.93 -3.80
CA ALA A 351 -11.26 21.42 -5.13
C ALA A 351 -12.23 20.33 -5.63
N GLU A 352 -12.78 19.48 -4.75
CA GLU A 352 -13.79 18.47 -5.12
C GLU A 352 -15.12 19.13 -5.45
N VAL A 353 -15.58 20.08 -4.63
CA VAL A 353 -16.84 20.79 -4.87
C VAL A 353 -16.76 21.61 -6.17
N GLU A 354 -15.61 22.20 -6.47
CA GLU A 354 -15.38 22.96 -7.70
C GLU A 354 -15.41 22.10 -8.98
N LEU A 355 -15.29 20.76 -8.87
CA LEU A 355 -15.52 19.87 -10.02
C LEU A 355 -16.94 20.00 -10.58
N LEU A 356 -17.93 20.34 -9.74
CA LEU A 356 -19.32 20.57 -10.17
C LEU A 356 -19.48 21.75 -11.12
N LYS A 357 -18.50 22.65 -11.20
CA LYS A 357 -18.50 23.78 -12.15
C LYS A 357 -17.97 23.40 -13.52
N ASN A 358 -17.19 22.33 -13.62
CA ASN A 358 -16.75 21.79 -14.89
C ASN A 358 -17.88 20.95 -15.50
N ARG A 359 -18.27 21.27 -16.73
CA ARG A 359 -19.39 20.59 -17.41
C ARG A 359 -19.22 19.08 -17.50
N THR A 360 -18.05 18.61 -17.93
CA THR A 360 -17.81 17.17 -18.11
C THR A 360 -17.88 16.41 -16.80
N TYR A 361 -17.23 16.92 -15.76
CA TYR A 361 -17.28 16.29 -14.43
C TYR A 361 -18.67 16.38 -13.81
N ARG A 362 -19.38 17.50 -13.98
CA ARG A 362 -20.77 17.64 -13.52
C ARG A 362 -21.69 16.61 -14.18
N ASP A 363 -21.57 16.41 -15.49
CA ASP A 363 -22.38 15.43 -16.23
C ASP A 363 -22.11 14.00 -15.74
N LEU A 364 -20.85 13.65 -15.44
CA LEU A 364 -20.48 12.37 -14.83
C LEU A 364 -21.04 12.21 -13.42
N ILE A 365 -20.95 13.25 -12.58
CA ILE A 365 -21.49 13.25 -11.21
C ILE A 365 -23.01 13.09 -11.24
N LEU A 366 -23.71 13.80 -12.12
CA LEU A 366 -25.16 13.64 -12.33
C LEU A 366 -25.52 12.22 -12.76
N ARG A 367 -24.76 11.66 -13.70
CA ARG A 367 -24.96 10.28 -14.16
C ARG A 367 -24.80 9.28 -13.02
N TYR A 368 -23.70 9.34 -12.27
CA TYR A 368 -23.44 8.40 -11.18
C TYR A 368 -24.39 8.57 -9.99
N ALA A 369 -24.88 9.78 -9.74
CA ALA A 369 -25.90 10.01 -8.72
C ALA A 369 -27.23 9.30 -9.06
N ALA A 370 -27.59 9.23 -10.35
CA ALA A 370 -28.83 8.63 -10.84
C ALA A 370 -28.71 7.14 -11.21
N ASP A 371 -27.55 6.70 -11.67
CA ASP A 371 -27.27 5.35 -12.16
C ASP A 371 -26.11 4.72 -11.37
N GLU A 372 -26.48 3.96 -10.34
CA GLU A 372 -25.53 3.28 -9.47
C GLU A 372 -24.74 2.20 -10.22
N GLU A 373 -25.34 1.51 -11.18
CA GLU A 373 -24.64 0.44 -11.92
C GLU A 373 -23.58 1.03 -12.86
N ALA A 374 -23.88 2.14 -13.55
CA ALA A 374 -22.88 2.85 -14.34
C ALA A 374 -21.69 3.30 -13.48
N TRP A 375 -21.94 3.75 -12.24
CA TRP A 375 -20.88 4.04 -11.29
C TRP A 375 -20.09 2.78 -10.89
N ARG A 376 -20.76 1.67 -10.53
CA ARG A 376 -20.11 0.42 -10.11
C ARG A 376 -19.18 -0.13 -11.19
N VAL A 377 -19.56 -0.07 -12.46
CA VAL A 377 -18.69 -0.48 -13.59
C VAL A 377 -17.42 0.36 -13.63
N GLN A 378 -17.56 1.69 -13.59
CA GLN A 378 -16.43 2.61 -13.71
C GLN A 378 -15.53 2.59 -12.46
N PHE A 379 -16.12 2.39 -11.28
CA PHE A 379 -15.38 2.24 -10.03
C PHE A 379 -14.49 1.01 -10.06
N ARG A 380 -15.02 -0.17 -10.45
CA ARG A 380 -14.24 -1.42 -10.51
C ARG A 380 -13.06 -1.26 -11.47
N SER A 381 -13.29 -0.72 -12.66
CA SER A 381 -12.22 -0.42 -13.63
C SER A 381 -11.15 0.53 -13.06
N ALA A 382 -11.58 1.65 -12.47
CA ALA A 382 -10.69 2.64 -11.89
C ALA A 382 -9.85 2.06 -10.73
N PHE A 383 -10.48 1.30 -9.85
CA PHE A 383 -9.83 0.69 -8.69
C PHE A 383 -8.81 -0.36 -9.12
N THR A 384 -9.14 -1.23 -10.07
CA THR A 384 -8.20 -2.21 -10.67
C THR A 384 -6.99 -1.50 -11.27
N LYS A 385 -7.19 -0.47 -12.10
CA LYS A 385 -6.09 0.31 -12.68
C LYS A 385 -5.22 0.99 -11.62
N MET A 386 -5.84 1.53 -10.55
CA MET A 386 -5.12 2.17 -9.45
C MET A 386 -4.20 1.17 -8.72
N ILE A 387 -4.69 -0.01 -8.33
CA ILE A 387 -3.89 -1.00 -7.58
C ILE A 387 -2.82 -1.69 -8.43
N ASP A 388 -2.98 -1.68 -9.75
CA ASP A 388 -2.00 -2.21 -10.71
C ASP A 388 -1.01 -1.15 -11.22
N SER A 389 -1.32 0.14 -10.99
CA SER A 389 -0.55 1.25 -11.53
C SER A 389 0.91 1.22 -11.10
N ASN A 390 1.78 1.50 -12.07
CA ASN A 390 3.23 1.63 -11.92
C ASN A 390 3.95 0.34 -11.46
N PHE A 391 3.28 -0.82 -11.47
CA PHE A 391 3.93 -2.12 -11.38
C PHE A 391 4.29 -2.68 -12.76
N LYS A 392 5.31 -3.54 -12.80
CA LYS A 392 5.76 -4.22 -14.01
C LYS A 392 5.60 -5.73 -13.80
N ARG A 393 5.24 -6.44 -14.87
CA ARG A 393 5.15 -7.91 -14.91
C ARG A 393 4.18 -8.49 -13.86
N LEU A 394 3.01 -7.87 -13.72
CA LEU A 394 1.93 -8.47 -12.93
C LEU A 394 1.39 -9.70 -13.64
N ARG A 395 1.16 -10.77 -12.88
CA ARG A 395 0.77 -12.08 -13.41
C ARG A 395 -0.73 -12.31 -13.25
N PRO A 396 -1.41 -12.91 -14.24
CA PRO A 396 -2.76 -13.42 -14.05
C PRO A 396 -2.80 -14.34 -12.83
N TYR A 397 -3.88 -14.26 -12.06
CA TYR A 397 -4.09 -15.15 -10.93
C TYR A 397 -4.52 -16.54 -11.41
N THR A 398 -4.04 -17.56 -10.73
CA THR A 398 -4.48 -18.95 -10.88
C THR A 398 -4.57 -19.53 -9.48
N ASP A 399 -5.66 -20.24 -9.17
CA ASP A 399 -5.84 -20.80 -7.83
C ASP A 399 -4.68 -21.76 -7.51
N PRO A 400 -3.97 -21.56 -6.38
CA PRO A 400 -2.88 -22.46 -5.98
C PRO A 400 -3.31 -23.93 -5.86
N ASN A 401 -4.58 -24.18 -5.55
CA ASN A 401 -5.14 -25.51 -5.31
C ASN A 401 -5.81 -26.13 -6.55
N SER A 402 -5.84 -25.40 -7.68
CA SER A 402 -6.45 -25.88 -8.94
C SER A 402 -5.60 -26.86 -9.73
#